data_AF-A0A3B0UMG0-F1
#
_entry.id   AF-A0A3B0UMG0-F1
#
_cell.length_a   1.000
_cell.length_b   1.000
_cell.length_c   1.000
_cell.angle_alpha   90.00
_cell.angle_beta   90.00
_cell.angle_gamma   90.00
#
_symmetry.space_group_name_H-M   'P 1'
#
loop_
_entity.id
_entity.type
_entity.pdbx_description
1 polymer ?
#
loop_
_entity_poly.entity_id
_entity_poly.type
_entity_poly.pdbx_seq_one_letter_code
_entity_poly.pdbx_strand_id
1 'polypeptide(L)' 'MIYYYKRNQIDIVKYDTCITKSINTRVYANSWYLDIVADNWDVLVLNDYEAVMPLPWRS' A
#
# COMPACT_ATOMS: atom_id res chain seq x y z
N MET A 1 7.19 -3.14 14.44
CA MET A 1 8.34 -2.78 13.57
C MET A 1 7.79 -2.31 12.23
N ILE A 2 8.34 -1.25 11.65
CA ILE A 2 7.93 -0.76 10.33
C ILE A 2 8.90 -1.31 9.29
N TYR A 3 8.36 -1.88 8.21
CA TYR A 3 9.10 -2.42 7.08
C TYR A 3 8.79 -1.62 5.82
N TYR A 4 9.78 -1.47 4.95
CA TYR A 4 9.62 -0.87 3.64
C TYR A 4 9.66 -1.98 2.58
N TYR A 5 8.63 -2.03 1.73
CA TYR A 5 8.52 -2.98 0.64
C TYR A 5 8.41 -2.27 -0.69
N LYS A 6 9.21 -2.72 -1.65
CA LYS A 6 9.06 -2.31 -3.04
C LYS A 6 7.81 -2.90 -3.65
N ARG A 7 7.26 -2.31 -4.72
CA ARG A 7 6.05 -2.78 -5.42
C ARG A 7 5.98 -4.30 -5.63
N ASN A 8 7.09 -4.93 -6.00
CA ASN A 8 7.18 -6.37 -6.30
C ASN A 8 7.31 -7.28 -5.06
N GLN A 9 7.48 -6.70 -3.87
CA GLN A 9 7.56 -7.40 -2.59
C GLN A 9 6.25 -7.32 -1.80
N ILE A 10 5.27 -6.54 -2.28
CA ILE A 10 4.00 -6.33 -1.60
C ILE A 10 3.12 -7.58 -1.75
N ASP A 11 2.64 -8.11 -0.63
CA ASP A 11 1.52 -9.04 -0.60
C ASP A 11 0.24 -8.24 -0.82
N ILE A 12 -0.20 -8.22 -2.08
CA ILE A 12 -1.31 -7.38 -2.52
C ILE A 12 -2.63 -7.73 -1.82
N VAL A 13 -2.83 -9.01 -1.47
CA VAL A 13 -4.05 -9.48 -0.81
C VAL A 13 -4.10 -8.95 0.62
N LYS A 14 -2.99 -9.04 1.36
CA LYS A 14 -2.90 -8.49 2.71
C LYS A 14 -3.01 -6.96 2.69
N TYR A 15 -2.36 -6.30 1.73
CA TYR A 15 -2.42 -4.86 1.54
C TYR A 15 -3.86 -4.37 1.33
N ASP A 16 -4.56 -4.89 0.32
CA ASP A 16 -5.92 -4.45 0.00
C ASP A 16 -6.92 -4.85 1.10
N THR A 17 -6.67 -5.97 1.79
CA THR A 17 -7.46 -6.34 2.99
C THR A 17 -7.29 -5.30 4.10
N CYS A 18 -6.07 -4.82 4.35
CA CYS A 18 -5.80 -3.77 5.33
C CYS A 18 -6.51 -2.45 4.96
N ILE A 19 -6.41 -2.04 3.68
CA ILE A 19 -7.10 -0.85 3.18
C ILE A 19 -8.62 -0.97 3.30
N THR A 20 -9.21 -2.12 2.92
CA THR A 20 -10.67 -2.32 2.93
C THR A 20 -11.24 -2.35 4.35
N LYS A 21 -10.48 -2.89 5.32
CA LYS A 21 -10.88 -2.94 6.73
C LYS A 21 -10.66 -1.64 7.50
N SER A 22 -9.89 -0.70 6.94
CA SER A 22 -9.59 0.56 7.61
C SER A 22 -10.80 1.48 7.64
N ILE A 23 -11.13 2.01 8.82
CA ILE A 23 -12.18 3.03 8.99
C ILE A 23 -11.86 4.29 8.18
N ASN A 24 -10.58 4.61 8.03
CA ASN A 24 -10.09 5.78 7.29
C ASN A 24 -9.72 5.44 5.84
N THR A 25 -10.33 4.41 5.26
CA THR A 25 -10.03 3.99 3.90
C THR A 25 -10.25 5.11 2.89
N ARG A 26 -9.36 5.18 1.90
CA ARG A 26 -9.39 6.16 0.82
C ARG A 26 -9.25 5.42 -0.49
N VAL A 27 -10.10 5.77 -1.47
CA VAL A 27 -10.08 5.13 -2.80
C VAL A 27 -8.67 5.18 -3.42
N TYR A 28 -7.95 6.28 -3.22
CA TYR A 28 -6.61 6.45 -3.76
C TYR A 28 -5.52 5.58 -3.13
N ALA A 29 -5.81 4.93 -2.00
CA ALA A 29 -4.87 4.03 -1.35
C ALA A 29 -4.98 2.59 -1.86
N ASN A 30 -6.00 2.25 -2.66
CA ASN A 30 -6.12 0.90 -3.22
C ASN A 30 -4.99 0.60 -4.20
N SER A 31 -4.54 -0.64 -4.22
CA SER A 31 -3.49 -1.11 -5.12
C SER A 31 -3.82 -0.82 -6.59
N TRP A 32 -5.04 -1.16 -7.02
CA TRP A 32 -5.51 -0.97 -8.40
C TRP A 32 -5.47 0.49 -8.82
N TYR A 33 -5.74 1.41 -7.90
CA TYR A 33 -5.72 2.84 -8.19
C TYR A 33 -4.28 3.29 -8.38
N LEU A 34 -3.41 2.95 -7.43
CA LEU A 34 -1.99 3.28 -7.48
C LEU A 34 -1.31 2.69 -8.71
N ASP A 35 -1.66 1.47 -9.12
CA ASP A 35 -1.17 0.82 -10.34
C ASP A 35 -1.55 1.56 -11.63
N ILE A 36 -2.63 2.33 -11.62
CA ILE A 36 -3.10 3.09 -12.80
C ILE A 36 -2.53 4.52 -12.80
N VAL A 37 -2.54 5.21 -11.65
CA VAL A 37 -2.23 6.66 -11.61
C VAL A 37 -0.84 7.01 -11.12
N ALA A 38 -0.12 6.12 -10.41
CA ALA A 38 1.23 6.41 -9.94
C ALA A 38 2.27 5.83 -10.91
N ASP A 39 3.29 6.63 -11.24
CA ASP A 39 4.41 6.18 -12.08
C ASP A 39 5.16 5.02 -11.40
N ASN A 40 5.42 5.18 -10.09
CA ASN A 40 5.93 4.14 -9.20
C ASN A 40 5.30 4.30 -7.82
N TRP A 41 5.18 3.20 -7.08
CA TRP A 41 4.79 3.26 -5.67
C TRP A 41 5.34 2.09 -4.87
N ASP A 42 5.69 2.37 -3.63
CA ASP A 42 6.12 1.40 -2.63
C ASP A 42 5.24 1.50 -1.39
N VAL A 43 5.51 0.74 -0.34
CA VAL A 43 4.69 0.76 0.87
C VAL A 43 5.53 0.64 2.14
N LEU A 44 5.11 1.38 3.17
CA LEU A 44 5.50 1.10 4.56
C LEU A 44 4.43 0.22 5.20
N VAL A 45 4.86 -0.89 5.80
CA VAL A 45 3.99 -1.86 6.46
C VAL A 45 4.36 -1.94 7.93
N LEU A 46 3.37 -1.79 8.80
CA LEU A 46 3.51 -2.03 10.23
C LEU A 46 3.27 -3.52 10.53
N ASN A 47 4.25 -4.16 11.16
CA ASN A 47 4.21 -5.58 11.52
C ASN A 47 3.84 -6.46 10.30
N ASP A 48 2.77 -7.26 10.39
CA ASP A 48 2.24 -8.05 9.27
C ASP A 48 0.94 -7.42 8.74
N TYR A 49 1.05 -6.28 8.06
CA TYR A 49 -0.08 -5.56 7.47
C TYR A 49 -1.15 -5.08 8.47
N GLU A 50 -0.75 -4.82 9.73
CA GLU A 50 -1.64 -4.18 10.72
C GLU A 50 -2.01 -2.75 10.31
N ALA A 51 -1.06 -2.04 9.69
CA ALA A 51 -1.27 -0.77 9.03
C ALA A 51 -0.37 -0.65 7.80
N VAL A 52 -0.83 0.10 6.80
CA VAL A 52 -0.10 0.34 5.56
C VAL A 52 -0.09 1.82 5.20
N MET A 53 1.00 2.28 4.61
CA MET A 53 1.12 3.63 4.05
C MET A 53 1.73 3.53 2.65
N PRO A 54 0.92 3.71 1.58
CA PRO A 54 1.44 3.77 0.22
C PRO A 54 2.30 5.02 0.01
N LEU A 55 3.40 4.84 -0.70
CA LEU A 55 4.38 5.87 -1.04
C LEU A 55 4.49 5.98 -2.56
N PRO A 56 3.58 6.72 -3.23
CA PRO A 56 3.74 7.04 -4.65
C PRO A 56 4.91 8.03 -4.84
N TRP A 57 5.74 7.81 -5.85
CA TRP A 57 6.90 8.66 -6.14
C TRP A 57 7.21 8.72 -7.64
N ARG A 58 7.99 9.74 -8.03
CA ARG A 58 8.49 9.94 -9.41
C ARG A 58 10.00 10.16 -9.36
N SER A 59 10.71 9.63 -10.36
CA SER A 59 12.16 9.80 -10.54
C SER A 59 12.50 11.06 -11.34
#